data_AF-A0A6J7T7J6-F1
#
_entry.id   AF-A0A6J7T7J6-F1
#
_cell.length_a   1.000
_cell.length_b   1.000
_cell.length_c   1.000
_cell.angle_alpha   90.00
_cell.angle_beta   90.00
_cell.angle_gamma   90.00
#
_symmetry.space_group_name_H-M   'P 1'
#
loop_
_entity.id
_entity.type
_entity.pdbx_description
1 polymer ?
#
loop_
_entity_poly.entity_id
_entity_poly.type
_entity_poly.pdbx_seq_one_letter_code
_entity_poly.pdbx_strand_id
1 'polypeptide(L)'
;MKYSVSIAAEGDRVIFLEEVVELADAVAPFSGIATGAATQSYGAQILVEAENLDSAIDKAMEIFSKAVVTAKLPIWPITRAEAMSEDDDWDDFDQ
;
A
#
# COMPACT_ATOMS: atom_id res chain seq x y z
N MET A 1 7.10 6.19 15.55
CA MET A 1 5.66 6.45 15.32
C MET A 1 5.15 5.46 14.29
N LYS A 2 3.85 5.14 14.34
CA LYS A 2 3.21 4.29 13.33
C LYS A 2 2.56 5.16 12.27
N TYR A 3 2.77 4.76 11.03
CA TYR A 3 2.23 5.44 9.86
C TYR A 3 1.51 4.45 8.99
N SER A 4 0.29 4.82 8.59
CA SER A 4 -0.45 4.13 7.56
C SER A 4 -0.11 4.75 6.21
N VAL A 5 0.45 3.95 5.29
CA VAL A 5 0.89 4.43 3.99
C VAL A 5 0.06 3.78 2.89
N SER A 6 -0.63 4.59 2.10
CA SER A 6 -1.38 4.17 0.93
C SER A 6 -0.53 4.30 -0.33
N ILE A 7 -0.31 3.19 -1.03
CA ILE A 7 0.52 3.12 -2.24
C ILE A 7 -0.29 2.53 -3.38
N ALA A 8 -0.17 3.11 -4.58
CA ALA A 8 -0.78 2.58 -5.79
C ALA A 8 0.20 2.62 -6.97
N ALA A 9 0.12 1.60 -7.81
CA ALA A 9 0.79 1.52 -9.09
C ALA A 9 -0.23 1.30 -10.22
N GLU A 10 0.03 1.91 -11.37
CA GLU A 10 -0.87 1.92 -12.52
C GLU A 10 -0.15 1.41 -13.77
N GLY A 11 -0.87 0.69 -14.61
CA GLY A 11 -0.33 0.20 -15.86
C GLY A 11 -1.36 -0.01 -16.95
N ASP A 12 -1.13 -1.03 -17.77
CA ASP A 12 -1.69 -1.14 -19.12
C ASP A 12 -2.67 -2.31 -19.30
N ARG A 13 -2.99 -3.04 -18.23
CA ARG A 13 -4.00 -4.10 -18.25
C ARG A 13 -4.83 -4.13 -16.97
N VAL A 14 -5.96 -4.81 -17.05
CA VAL A 14 -6.79 -5.08 -15.87
C VAL A 14 -6.11 -6.11 -14.97
N ILE A 15 -6.16 -5.88 -13.67
CA ILE A 15 -5.76 -6.82 -12.63
C ILE A 15 -6.94 -7.70 -12.22
N PHE A 16 -6.72 -9.01 -12.16
CA PHE A 16 -7.73 -9.97 -11.74
C PHE A 16 -7.81 -10.09 -10.22
N LEU A 17 -8.95 -10.59 -9.72
CA LEU A 17 -9.18 -10.72 -8.29
C LEU A 17 -8.14 -11.61 -7.62
N GLU A 18 -7.79 -12.72 -8.26
CA GLU A 18 -6.80 -13.68 -7.75
C GLU A 18 -5.43 -13.01 -7.57
N GLU A 19 -5.03 -12.14 -8.49
CA GLU A 19 -3.78 -11.40 -8.41
C GLU A 19 -3.77 -10.39 -7.24
N VAL A 20 -4.93 -9.79 -6.93
CA VAL A 20 -5.08 -8.93 -5.74
C VAL A 20 -5.04 -9.74 -4.45
N VAL A 21 -5.57 -10.97 -4.46
CA VAL A 21 -5.49 -11.88 -3.30
C VAL A 21 -4.04 -12.26 -3.01
N GLU A 22 -3.23 -12.54 -4.03
CA GLU A 22 -1.79 -12.79 -3.84
C GLU A 22 -1.07 -11.54 -3.27
N LEU A 23 -1.44 -10.34 -3.72
CA LEU A 23 -0.93 -9.10 -3.13
C LEU A 23 -1.38 -8.94 -1.67
N ALA A 24 -2.64 -9.27 -1.35
CA ALA A 24 -3.17 -9.21 0.00
C ALA A 24 -2.38 -10.11 0.96
N ASP A 25 -2.07 -11.34 0.55
CA ASP A 25 -1.23 -12.25 1.33
C ASP A 25 0.19 -11.69 1.53
N ALA A 26 0.78 -11.12 0.47
CA ALA A 26 2.13 -10.56 0.52
C ALA A 26 2.25 -9.32 1.44
N VAL A 27 1.19 -8.53 1.61
CA VAL A 27 1.17 -7.36 2.50
C VAL A 27 0.60 -7.64 3.90
N ALA A 28 -0.06 -8.78 4.11
CA ALA A 28 -0.67 -9.15 5.38
C ALA A 28 0.29 -9.10 6.60
N PRO A 29 1.58 -9.48 6.50
CA PRO A 29 2.53 -9.36 7.62
C PRO A 29 2.74 -7.93 8.13
N PHE A 30 2.40 -6.93 7.32
CA PHE A 30 2.55 -5.51 7.63
C PHE A 30 1.20 -4.85 7.94
N SER A 31 0.22 -5.65 8.39
CA SER A 31 -1.17 -5.22 8.58
C SER A 31 -1.75 -4.56 7.32
N GLY A 32 -1.29 -4.99 6.15
CA GLY A 32 -1.61 -4.35 4.90
C GLY A 32 -2.95 -4.80 4.31
N ILE A 33 -3.55 -3.94 3.50
CA ILE A 33 -4.80 -4.20 2.79
C ILE A 33 -4.57 -3.93 1.31
N ALA A 34 -4.66 -4.96 0.47
CA ALA A 34 -4.53 -4.83 -0.97
C ALA A 34 -5.83 -4.34 -1.63
N THR A 35 -5.69 -3.62 -2.74
CA THR A 35 -6.80 -3.06 -3.54
C THR A 35 -6.48 -3.12 -5.04
N GLY A 36 -7.49 -2.93 -5.90
CA GLY A 36 -7.30 -2.78 -7.35
C GLY A 36 -7.96 -3.83 -8.25
N ALA A 37 -8.76 -4.75 -7.71
CA ALA A 37 -9.40 -5.80 -8.51
C ALA A 37 -10.33 -5.20 -9.57
N ALA A 38 -10.28 -5.74 -10.79
CA ALA A 38 -11.02 -5.24 -11.95
C ALA A 38 -10.68 -3.79 -12.37
N THR A 39 -9.49 -3.29 -12.01
CA THR A 39 -8.98 -1.97 -12.42
C THR A 39 -7.64 -2.10 -13.15
N GLN A 40 -7.17 -1.02 -13.78
CA GLN A 40 -5.83 -0.93 -14.38
C GLN A 40 -4.76 -0.45 -13.38
N SER A 41 -5.02 -0.70 -12.10
CA SER A 41 -4.18 -0.31 -10.99
C SER A 41 -4.20 -1.39 -9.93
N TYR A 42 -3.15 -1.47 -9.14
CA TYR A 42 -3.16 -2.22 -7.89
C TYR A 42 -2.47 -1.38 -6.82
N GLY A 43 -2.85 -1.60 -5.57
CA GLY A 43 -2.30 -0.84 -4.47
C GLY A 43 -2.41 -1.58 -3.16
N ALA A 44 -1.79 -1.02 -2.14
CA ALA A 44 -1.95 -1.48 -0.78
C ALA A 44 -1.85 -0.32 0.20
N GLN A 45 -2.63 -0.41 1.26
CA GLN A 45 -2.35 0.30 2.50
C GLN A 45 -1.43 -0.57 3.34
N ILE A 46 -0.38 0.01 3.93
CA ILE A 46 0.65 -0.71 4.69
C ILE A 46 0.94 0.05 5.98
N LEU A 47 0.97 -0.64 7.11
CA LEU A 47 1.37 -0.06 8.39
C LEU A 47 2.88 -0.20 8.58
N VAL A 48 3.56 0.91 8.86
CA VAL A 48 5.02 0.93 9.08
C VAL A 48 5.40 1.73 10.32
N GLU A 49 6.50 1.32 10.95
CA GLU A 49 7.13 2.10 12.01
C GLU A 49 8.28 2.95 11.45
N ALA A 50 8.20 4.26 11.68
CA ALA A 50 9.16 5.22 11.14
C ALA A 50 9.38 6.40 12.08
N GLU A 51 10.44 7.16 11.80
CA GLU A 51 10.82 8.37 12.56
C GLU A 51 10.05 9.60 12.06
N ASN A 52 9.72 9.65 10.77
CA ASN A 52 9.02 10.74 10.10
C ASN A 52 8.25 10.23 8.86
N LEU A 53 7.39 11.09 8.28
CA LEU A 53 6.57 10.77 7.10
C LEU A 53 7.38 10.29 5.89
N ASP A 54 8.46 10.99 5.53
CA ASP A 54 9.28 10.62 4.38
C ASP A 54 9.88 9.21 4.55
N SER A 55 10.43 8.93 5.74
CA SER A 55 10.98 7.61 6.06
C SER A 55 9.90 6.51 6.12
N ALA A 56 8.64 6.87 6.42
CA ALA A 56 7.52 5.94 6.34
C ALA A 56 7.19 5.58 4.90
N ILE A 57 7.13 6.59 4.03
CA ILE A 57 6.87 6.41 2.59
C ILE A 57 7.97 5.53 1.96
N ASP A 58 9.25 5.83 2.23
CA ASP A 58 10.38 5.05 1.70
C ASP A 58 10.30 3.57 2.12
N LYS A 59 10.08 3.31 3.41
CA LYS A 59 9.93 1.93 3.94
C LYS A 59 8.74 1.21 3.31
N ALA A 60 7.59 1.88 3.23
CA ALA A 60 6.39 1.29 2.67
C ALA A 60 6.54 1.01 1.18
N MET A 61 7.21 1.88 0.41
CA MET A 61 7.51 1.64 -1.01
C MET A 61 8.42 0.43 -1.21
N GLU A 62 9.42 0.24 -0.35
CA GLU A 62 10.30 -0.95 -0.41
C GLU A 62 9.51 -2.23 -0.11
N ILE A 63 8.65 -2.20 0.92
CA ILE A 63 7.79 -3.32 1.29
C ILE A 63 6.82 -3.64 0.14
N PHE A 64 6.14 -2.62 -0.39
CA PHE A 64 5.19 -2.77 -1.50
C PHE A 64 5.88 -3.36 -2.73
N SER A 65 7.06 -2.87 -3.10
CA SER A 65 7.81 -3.39 -4.25
C SER A 65 8.16 -4.87 -4.09
N LYS A 66 8.55 -5.30 -2.87
CA LYS A 66 8.80 -6.71 -2.56
C LYS A 66 7.52 -7.55 -2.58
N ALA A 67 6.41 -6.99 -2.11
CA ALA A 67 5.10 -7.65 -2.12
C ALA A 67 4.60 -7.87 -3.56
N VAL A 68 4.75 -6.87 -4.44
CA VAL A 68 4.44 -6.97 -5.88
C VAL A 68 5.20 -8.12 -6.54
N VAL A 69 6.50 -8.23 -6.26
CA VAL A 69 7.34 -9.32 -6.80
C VAL A 69 6.89 -10.68 -6.24
N THR A 70 6.59 -10.75 -4.94
CA THR A 70 6.11 -11.98 -4.27
C THR A 70 4.77 -12.45 -4.87
N ALA A 71 3.85 -11.51 -5.08
CA ALA A 71 2.53 -11.72 -5.68
C ALA A 71 2.60 -11.96 -7.20
N LYS A 72 3.79 -11.88 -7.81
CA LYS A 72 4.03 -12.04 -9.26
C LYS A 72 3.23 -11.06 -10.11
N LEU A 73 2.95 -9.89 -9.56
CA LEU A 73 2.30 -8.79 -10.28
C LEU A 73 3.27 -8.14 -11.27
N PRO A 74 2.75 -7.54 -12.37
CA PRO A 74 3.57 -6.75 -13.28
C PRO A 74 4.14 -5.54 -12.53
N ILE A 75 5.42 -5.26 -12.72
CA ILE A 75 6.06 -4.12 -12.06
C ILE A 75 5.66 -2.84 -12.80
N TRP A 76 4.76 -2.08 -12.18
CA TRP A 76 4.26 -0.82 -12.70
C TRP A 76 4.82 0.39 -11.94
N PRO A 77 4.86 1.58 -12.58
CA PRO A 77 5.24 2.80 -11.89
C PRO A 77 4.26 3.10 -10.75
N ILE A 78 4.82 3.42 -9.58
CA ILE A 78 4.05 3.94 -8.44
C ILE A 78 3.58 5.35 -8.81
N THR A 79 2.25 5.55 -8.85
CA THR A 79 1.61 6.84 -9.18
C THR A 79 1.16 7.59 -7.94
N ARG A 80 1.00 6.90 -6.80
CA ARG A 80 0.58 7.48 -5.52
C ARG A 80 1.29 6.82 -4.36
N ALA A 81 1.76 7.63 -3.42
CA ALA A 81 2.28 7.20 -2.12
C ALA A 81 1.99 8.30 -1.09
N GLU A 82 1.12 8.03 -0.13
CA GLU A 82 0.69 8.98 0.89
C GLU A 82 0.75 8.34 2.27
N ALA A 83 1.35 9.01 3.24
CA ALA A 83 1.46 8.55 4.62
C ALA A 83 0.60 9.41 5.56
N MET A 84 -0.05 8.75 6.51
CA MET A 84 -0.78 9.38 7.61
C MET A 84 -0.28 8.77 8.94
N SER A 85 -0.04 9.60 9.96
CA SER A 85 0.29 9.10 11.29
C SER A 85 -0.95 8.55 11.99
N GLU A 86 -0.83 7.44 12.73
CA GLU A 86 -1.95 6.93 13.55
C GLU A 86 -2.37 7.90 14.67
N ASP A 87 -1.52 8.88 15.02
CA ASP A 87 -1.83 9.92 16.00
C ASP A 87 -2.71 11.06 15.42
N ASP A 88 -2.91 11.12 14.10
CA ASP A 88 -3.76 12.13 13.45
C ASP A 88 -5.26 11.72 13.45
N ASP A 89 -5.61 10.54 13.96
CA ASP A 89 -6.93 9.90 13.78
C ASP A 89 -7.97 10.15 14.90
N TRP A 90 -7.82 11.19 15.75
CA TRP A 90 -8.74 11.42 16.88
C TRP A 90 -9.19 12.87 17.13
N ASP A 91 -9.39 13.71 16.10
CA ASP A 91 -9.86 15.10 16.36
C ASP A 91 -10.98 15.64 15.44
N ASP A 92 -11.73 14.81 14.70
CA ASP A 92 -12.77 15.32 13.77
C ASP A 92 -14.15 14.62 13.82
N PHE A 93 -14.54 14.05 14.98
CA PHE A 93 -15.87 13.43 15.17
C PHE A 93 -16.69 13.95 16.37
N ASP A 94 -16.46 15.21 16.81
CA ASP A 94 -17.30 15.88 17.81
C ASP A 94 -17.59 17.35 17.42
N GLN A 95 -18.33 17.57 16.33
CA GLN A 95 -19.00 18.86 16.04
C GLN A 95 -20.52 18.72 15.92
#